data_AF-A0AAE9W950-F1
#
_entry.id   AF-A0AAE9W950-F1
#
_cell.length_a   1.000
_cell.length_b   1.000
_cell.length_c   1.000
_cell.angle_alpha   90.00
_cell.angle_beta   90.00
_cell.angle_gamma   90.00
#
_symmetry.space_group_name_H-M   'P 1'
#
loop_
_entity.id
_entity.type
_entity.pdbx_description
1 polymer ?
#
loop_
_entity_poly.entity_id
_entity_poly.type
_entity_poly.pdbx_seq_one_letter_code
_entity_poly.pdbx_strand_id
1 'polypeptide(L)'
;MLRNCLLKRRLFSTTSFPRFQFSKAIFEPPSRFEPRDEGFMNELENDMHQNNASLGLLLEHSKVRQYYRKAAYELPSLTMYSEAYQPKHVGQVLVFESPIQMSSTATPFSKVVLKFKVDNLPQLQQNERHVLKLLAGVRYNSETDEVKMSCNKYPSSLQNKLFLAESLNSLISESKRLKVKFADIPLDTRHMKKKRQDLRFPKAWLEQSQQMPFEKE
;
A
#
# COMPACT_ATOMS: atom_id res chain seq x y z
N MET A 1 -17.20 18.14 36.04
CA MET A 1 -15.99 18.99 36.14
C MET A 1 -15.18 18.83 34.87
N LEU A 2 -15.37 19.75 33.92
CA LEU A 2 -14.73 19.74 32.60
C LEU A 2 -13.32 20.32 32.73
N ARG A 3 -12.28 19.54 32.43
CA ARG A 3 -10.90 20.02 32.37
C ARG A 3 -10.59 20.46 30.94
N ASN A 4 -10.43 21.77 30.78
CA ASN A 4 -10.02 22.43 29.55
C ASN A 4 -8.60 22.01 29.15
N CYS A 5 -8.47 21.23 28.07
CA CYS A 5 -7.19 20.99 27.40
C CYS A 5 -6.87 22.18 26.49
N LEU A 6 -6.09 23.13 27.01
CA LEU A 6 -5.53 24.24 26.23
C LEU A 6 -4.48 23.70 25.24
N LEU A 7 -4.89 23.52 23.99
CA LEU A 7 -4.00 23.34 22.85
C LEU A 7 -3.13 24.60 22.70
N LYS A 8 -1.84 24.48 23.04
CA LYS A 8 -0.82 25.52 22.76
C LYS A 8 -0.71 25.69 21.24
N ARG A 9 -1.38 26.70 20.69
CA ARG A 9 -1.15 27.21 19.34
C ARG A 9 0.31 27.64 19.24
N ARG A 10 1.12 26.96 18.43
CA ARG A 10 2.41 27.47 18.00
C ARG A 10 2.15 28.65 17.07
N LEU A 11 2.22 29.85 17.64
CA LEU A 11 2.29 31.09 16.89
C LEU A 11 3.66 31.12 16.21
N PHE A 12 3.68 31.11 14.88
CA PHE A 12 4.88 31.47 14.13
C PHE A 12 5.21 32.93 14.47
N SER A 13 6.31 33.15 15.17
CA SER A 13 6.74 34.50 15.54
C SER A 13 7.22 35.24 14.30
N THR A 14 6.49 36.28 13.90
CA THR A 14 6.91 37.26 12.89
C THR A 14 7.81 38.31 13.53
N THR A 15 8.95 37.93 14.11
CA THR A 15 9.88 38.92 14.67
C THR A 15 11.33 38.59 14.38
N SER A 16 11.99 39.60 13.81
CA SER A 16 13.43 39.82 13.68
C SER A 16 14.21 38.86 12.78
N PHE A 17 14.32 39.22 11.50
CA PHE A 17 15.55 38.98 10.74
C PHE A 17 16.65 39.87 11.34
N PRO A 18 17.72 39.32 11.95
CA PRO A 18 18.83 40.15 12.34
C PRO A 18 19.62 40.55 11.09
N ARG A 19 19.56 41.86 10.81
CA ARG A 19 20.73 42.68 10.44
C ARG A 19 21.33 42.40 9.06
N PHE A 20 20.71 42.97 8.03
CA PHE A 20 21.51 43.58 6.96
C PHE A 20 22.40 44.65 7.60
N GLN A 21 23.67 44.34 7.80
CA GLN A 21 24.66 45.39 7.98
C GLN A 21 24.83 46.04 6.61
N PHE A 22 24.21 47.20 6.41
CA PHE A 22 24.66 48.09 5.34
C PHE A 22 26.10 48.48 5.69
N SER A 23 27.06 47.82 5.05
CA SER A 23 28.41 48.34 5.02
C SER A 23 28.33 49.74 4.40
N LYS A 24 28.90 50.74 5.08
CA LYS A 24 29.22 52.03 4.46
C LYS A 24 30.36 51.82 3.47
N ALA A 25 30.15 50.99 2.45
CA ALA A 25 30.96 51.06 1.26
C ALA A 25 30.38 52.23 0.46
N ILE A 26 31.10 53.34 0.40
CA ILE A 26 30.85 54.36 -0.62
C ILE A 26 31.14 53.65 -1.94
N PHE A 27 30.09 53.20 -2.62
CA PHE A 27 30.22 52.68 -3.97
C PHE A 27 30.46 53.89 -4.87
N GLU A 28 31.73 54.21 -5.11
CA GLU A 28 32.06 55.05 -6.26
C GLU A 28 31.61 54.30 -7.50
N PRO A 29 30.68 54.86 -8.31
CA PRO A 29 30.33 54.23 -9.57
C PRO A 29 31.63 54.09 -10.38
N PRO A 30 31.91 52.91 -10.97
CA PRO A 30 33.13 52.72 -11.72
C PRO A 30 33.25 53.83 -12.77
N SER A 31 34.35 54.58 -12.72
CA SER A 31 34.62 55.75 -13.57
C SER A 31 34.75 55.40 -15.07
N ARG A 32 34.61 54.11 -15.39
CA ARG A 32 34.62 53.57 -16.73
C ARG A 32 33.55 52.49 -16.80
N PHE A 33 32.64 52.64 -17.75
CA PHE A 33 31.86 51.51 -18.25
C PHE A 33 32.91 50.53 -18.80
N GLU A 34 33.22 49.46 -18.06
CA GLU A 34 34.11 48.43 -18.60
C GLU A 34 33.51 47.97 -19.94
N PRO A 35 34.33 47.83 -21.01
CA PRO A 35 33.85 47.25 -22.24
C PRO A 35 33.20 45.93 -21.88
N ARG A 36 31.96 45.74 -22.31
CA ARG A 36 31.25 44.48 -22.16
C ARG A 36 32.11 43.42 -22.83
N ASP A 37 32.91 42.69 -22.07
CA ASP A 37 33.79 41.65 -22.60
C ASP A 37 32.90 40.60 -23.27
N GLU A 38 32.85 40.63 -24.60
CA GLU A 38 31.97 39.75 -25.37
C GLU A 38 32.33 38.27 -25.14
N GLY A 39 33.59 37.98 -24.84
CA GLY A 39 34.05 36.65 -24.44
C GLY A 39 33.39 36.18 -23.14
N PHE A 40 33.34 37.03 -22.12
CA PHE A 40 32.67 36.73 -20.84
C PHE A 40 31.15 36.59 -21.01
N MET A 41 30.53 37.44 -21.83
CA MET A 41 29.10 37.34 -22.13
C MET A 41 28.76 36.07 -22.91
N ASN A 42 29.60 35.67 -23.88
CA ASN A 42 29.43 34.43 -24.63
C ASN A 42 29.65 33.20 -23.73
N GLU A 43 30.56 33.27 -22.76
CA GLU A 43 30.77 32.20 -21.78
C GLU A 43 29.59 32.09 -20.81
N LEU A 44 29.06 33.22 -20.33
CA LEU A 44 27.84 33.26 -19.51
C LEU A 44 26.61 32.77 -20.27
N GLU A 45 26.46 33.15 -21.55
CA GLU A 45 25.37 32.71 -22.42
C GLU A 45 25.47 31.20 -22.69
N ASN A 46 26.67 30.68 -22.97
CA ASN A 46 26.92 29.25 -23.08
C ASN A 46 26.65 28.50 -21.76
N ASP A 47 27.03 29.05 -20.61
CA ASP A 47 26.75 28.47 -19.30
C ASP A 47 25.25 28.48 -18.96
N MET A 48 24.52 29.52 -19.35
CA MET A 48 23.06 29.58 -19.21
C MET A 48 22.35 28.56 -20.12
N HIS A 49 22.89 28.30 -21.32
CA HIS A 49 22.36 27.30 -22.24
C HIS A 49 22.79 25.86 -21.88
N GLN A 50 23.93 25.67 -21.24
CA GLN A 50 24.43 24.38 -20.75
C GLN A 50 23.83 24.01 -19.37
N ASN A 51 23.60 24.97 -18.48
CA ASN A 51 22.99 24.77 -17.16
C ASN A 51 21.46 25.03 -17.18
N ASN A 52 20.72 24.17 -17.89
CA ASN A 52 19.24 24.15 -17.88
C ASN A 52 18.62 23.76 -16.51
N ALA A 53 19.40 23.78 -15.42
CA ALA A 53 18.96 23.48 -14.05
C ALA A 53 17.87 24.46 -13.58
N SER A 54 17.99 25.75 -13.93
CA SER A 54 16.98 26.77 -13.62
C SER A 54 15.65 26.49 -14.33
N LEU A 55 15.70 26.12 -15.62
CA LEU A 55 14.52 25.70 -16.38
C LEU A 55 13.89 24.43 -15.78
N GLY A 56 14.70 23.44 -15.40
CA GLY A 56 14.25 22.24 -14.70
C GLY A 56 13.46 22.56 -13.43
N LEU A 57 14.01 23.43 -12.58
CA LEU A 57 13.36 23.90 -11.35
C LEU A 57 12.05 24.65 -11.63
N LEU A 58 12.02 25.51 -12.66
CA LEU A 58 10.80 26.21 -13.08
C LEU A 58 9.72 25.24 -13.58
N LEU A 59 10.10 24.21 -14.35
CA LEU A 59 9.19 23.18 -14.84
C LEU A 59 8.66 22.31 -13.69
N GLU A 60 9.50 21.93 -12.74
CA GLU A 60 9.08 21.24 -11.51
C GLU A 60 8.08 22.07 -10.72
N HIS A 61 8.36 23.35 -10.53
CA HIS A 61 7.46 24.27 -9.85
C HIS A 61 6.13 24.43 -10.61
N SER A 62 6.16 24.46 -11.94
CA SER A 62 4.97 24.46 -12.79
C SER A 62 4.12 23.19 -12.60
N LYS A 63 4.75 22.01 -12.56
CA LYS A 63 4.08 20.73 -12.26
C LYS A 63 3.43 20.74 -10.88
N VAL A 64 4.15 21.22 -9.86
CA VAL A 64 3.63 21.35 -8.49
C VAL A 64 2.38 22.24 -8.47
N ARG A 65 2.43 23.41 -9.11
CA ARG A 65 1.27 24.30 -9.25
C ARG A 65 0.10 23.65 -9.99
N GLN A 66 0.38 22.85 -11.02
CA GLN A 66 -0.63 22.08 -11.73
C GLN A 66 -1.34 21.11 -10.78
N TYR A 67 -0.61 20.35 -9.95
CA TYR A 67 -1.22 19.47 -8.95
C TYR A 67 -2.01 20.24 -7.88
N TYR A 68 -1.53 21.39 -7.42
CA TYR A 68 -2.30 22.24 -6.50
C TYR A 68 -3.62 22.71 -7.11
N ARG A 69 -3.63 23.09 -8.40
CA ARG A 69 -4.86 23.46 -9.11
C ARG A 69 -5.83 22.27 -9.20
N LYS A 70 -5.33 21.08 -9.54
CA LYS A 70 -6.15 19.84 -9.54
C LYS A 70 -6.71 19.55 -8.15
N ALA A 71 -5.90 19.70 -7.10
CA ALA A 71 -6.33 19.49 -5.73
C ALA A 71 -7.41 20.48 -5.28
N ALA A 72 -7.31 21.74 -5.68
CA ALA A 72 -8.26 22.77 -5.30
C ALA A 72 -9.59 22.70 -6.06
N TYR A 73 -9.57 22.35 -7.35
CA TYR A 73 -10.74 22.48 -8.22
C TYR A 73 -11.27 21.16 -8.79
N GLU A 74 -10.41 20.17 -9.04
CA GLU A 74 -10.82 18.88 -9.61
C GLU A 74 -11.14 17.85 -8.52
N LEU A 75 -10.33 17.73 -7.46
CA LEU A 75 -10.57 16.73 -6.41
C LEU A 75 -11.91 16.90 -5.68
N PRO A 76 -12.39 18.11 -5.35
CA PRO A 76 -13.69 18.26 -4.67
C PRO A 76 -14.87 17.76 -5.53
N SER A 77 -14.78 17.83 -6.86
CA SER A 77 -15.85 17.34 -7.75
C SER A 77 -15.91 15.81 -7.78
N LEU A 78 -14.82 15.10 -7.47
CA LEU A 78 -14.81 13.64 -7.36
C LEU A 78 -15.67 13.11 -6.20
N THR A 79 -15.97 13.95 -5.20
CA THR A 79 -16.85 13.60 -4.08
C THR A 79 -18.24 13.16 -4.56
N MET A 80 -18.70 13.68 -5.70
CA MET A 80 -19.99 13.31 -6.31
C MET A 80 -20.06 11.83 -6.73
N TYR A 81 -18.91 11.19 -6.98
CA TYR A 81 -18.81 9.78 -7.37
C TYR A 81 -18.40 8.87 -6.21
N SER A 82 -18.38 9.39 -4.98
CA SER A 82 -18.02 8.60 -3.80
C SER A 82 -19.18 7.70 -3.37
N GLU A 83 -18.89 6.42 -3.11
CA GLU A 83 -19.82 5.45 -2.57
C GLU A 83 -19.39 5.05 -1.15
N ALA A 84 -20.35 4.93 -0.22
CA ALA A 84 -20.06 4.48 1.14
C ALA A 84 -19.67 2.99 1.13
N TYR A 85 -18.62 2.63 1.88
CA TYR A 85 -18.18 1.25 1.99
C TYR A 85 -19.28 0.36 2.59
N GLN A 86 -19.68 -0.67 1.85
CA GLN A 86 -20.58 -1.70 2.34
C GLN A 86 -19.77 -2.92 2.79
N PRO A 87 -19.93 -3.38 4.04
CA PRO A 87 -19.26 -4.58 4.51
C PRO A 87 -19.75 -5.80 3.74
N LYS A 88 -18.88 -6.82 3.64
CA LYS A 88 -19.21 -8.07 2.93
C LYS A 88 -20.37 -8.78 3.60
N HIS A 89 -21.29 -9.31 2.79
CA HIS A 89 -22.40 -10.13 3.27
C HIS A 89 -21.90 -11.47 3.82
N VAL A 90 -22.60 -12.07 4.79
CA VAL A 90 -22.24 -13.36 5.42
C VAL A 90 -22.09 -14.49 4.38
N GLY A 91 -22.90 -14.45 3.31
CA GLY A 91 -22.81 -15.41 2.19
C GLY A 91 -21.64 -15.19 1.22
N GLN A 92 -20.94 -14.05 1.27
CA GLN A 92 -19.82 -13.73 0.39
C GLN A 92 -18.49 -14.25 0.97
N VAL A 93 -18.32 -15.57 0.90
CA VAL A 93 -17.17 -16.27 1.48
C VAL A 93 -15.92 -16.22 0.59
N LEU A 94 -16.12 -16.13 -0.72
CA LEU A 94 -15.05 -16.23 -1.72
C LEU A 94 -14.38 -14.87 -1.95
N VAL A 95 -13.05 -14.85 -2.00
CA VAL A 95 -12.26 -13.66 -2.33
C VAL A 95 -11.48 -13.93 -3.61
N PHE A 96 -11.73 -13.12 -4.63
CA PHE A 96 -10.98 -13.13 -5.89
C PHE A 96 -10.02 -11.94 -5.92
N GLU A 97 -8.75 -12.20 -6.18
CA GLU A 97 -7.72 -11.18 -6.36
C GLU A 97 -7.23 -11.21 -7.80
N SER A 98 -7.25 -10.04 -8.45
CA SER A 98 -6.76 -9.83 -9.81
C SER A 98 -5.72 -8.71 -9.79
N PRO A 99 -4.46 -8.99 -10.17
CA PRO A 99 -3.44 -7.96 -10.28
C PRO A 99 -3.72 -7.07 -11.50
N ILE A 100 -3.55 -5.76 -11.34
CA ILE A 100 -3.70 -4.78 -12.42
C ILE A 100 -2.36 -4.04 -12.57
N GLN A 101 -1.83 -4.00 -13.79
CA GLN A 101 -0.67 -3.18 -14.13
C GLN A 101 -1.13 -1.93 -14.89
N MET A 102 -0.78 -0.76 -14.37
CA MET A 102 -1.13 0.54 -14.95
C MET A 102 -0.03 1.08 -15.86
N SER A 103 0.53 0.23 -16.73
CA SER A 103 1.57 0.61 -17.69
C SER A 103 1.06 0.45 -19.13
N SER A 104 1.32 1.44 -19.97
CA SER A 104 0.84 1.45 -21.37
C SER A 104 1.46 0.37 -22.27
N THR A 105 2.60 -0.22 -21.87
CA THR A 105 3.42 -1.09 -22.72
C THR A 105 3.41 -2.56 -22.31
N ALA A 106 2.86 -2.90 -21.15
CA ALA A 106 2.85 -4.27 -20.65
C ALA A 106 1.61 -5.03 -21.13
N THR A 107 1.79 -6.33 -21.36
CA THR A 107 0.65 -7.23 -21.59
C THR A 107 -0.21 -7.31 -20.33
N PRO A 108 -1.55 -7.25 -20.46
CA PRO A 108 -2.43 -7.29 -19.30
C PRO A 108 -2.31 -8.63 -18.57
N PHE A 109 -2.19 -8.59 -17.25
CA PHE A 109 -2.25 -9.81 -16.45
C PHE A 109 -3.66 -10.41 -16.47
N SER A 110 -3.75 -11.65 -16.89
CA SER A 110 -5.00 -12.42 -16.84
C SER A 110 -5.13 -13.28 -15.58
N LYS A 111 -4.07 -13.36 -14.77
CA LYS A 111 -4.02 -14.19 -13.56
C LYS A 111 -5.12 -13.81 -12.57
N VAL A 112 -5.81 -14.82 -12.03
CA VAL A 112 -6.75 -14.66 -10.92
C VAL A 112 -6.36 -15.58 -9.78
N VAL A 113 -6.48 -15.10 -8.55
CA VAL A 113 -6.27 -15.87 -7.32
C VAL A 113 -7.60 -15.97 -6.59
N LEU A 114 -8.00 -17.17 -6.20
CA LEU A 114 -9.15 -17.46 -5.36
C LEU A 114 -8.65 -17.87 -3.97
N LYS A 115 -9.21 -17.21 -2.96
CA LYS A 115 -8.98 -17.44 -1.54
C LYS A 115 -10.30 -17.65 -0.83
N PHE A 116 -10.38 -18.67 0.01
CA PHE A 116 -11.53 -18.90 0.88
C PHE A 116 -11.12 -19.72 2.09
N LYS A 117 -11.87 -19.55 3.20
CA LYS A 117 -11.74 -20.40 4.38
C LYS A 117 -12.64 -21.63 4.25
N VAL A 118 -12.14 -22.79 4.61
CA VAL A 118 -12.93 -24.04 4.53
C VAL A 118 -14.08 -23.99 5.53
N ASP A 119 -13.84 -23.42 6.71
CA ASP A 119 -14.84 -23.37 7.77
C ASP A 119 -16.05 -22.47 7.45
N ASN A 120 -15.85 -21.48 6.58
CA ASN A 120 -16.89 -20.54 6.18
C ASN A 120 -17.83 -21.11 5.10
N LEU A 121 -17.56 -22.29 4.54
CA LEU A 121 -18.43 -22.90 3.52
C LEU A 121 -19.66 -23.55 4.19
N PRO A 122 -20.89 -23.00 4.03
CA PRO A 122 -22.06 -23.49 4.75
C PRO A 122 -22.59 -24.83 4.21
N GLN A 123 -22.18 -25.22 3.00
CA GLN A 123 -22.73 -26.38 2.29
C GLN A 123 -22.07 -27.72 2.65
N LEU A 124 -21.08 -27.71 3.55
CA LEU A 124 -20.22 -28.87 3.84
C LEU A 124 -20.26 -29.25 5.33
N GLN A 125 -20.50 -30.54 5.60
CA GLN A 125 -20.37 -31.13 6.94
C GLN A 125 -18.90 -31.31 7.34
N GLN A 126 -18.62 -31.58 8.62
CA GLN A 126 -17.25 -31.73 9.13
C GLN A 126 -16.43 -32.80 8.39
N ASN A 127 -17.03 -33.96 8.10
CA ASN A 127 -16.38 -35.03 7.35
C ASN A 127 -16.06 -34.60 5.91
N GLU A 128 -16.96 -33.86 5.27
CA GLU A 128 -16.79 -33.36 3.91
C GLU A 128 -15.73 -32.23 3.86
N ARG A 129 -15.67 -31.40 4.91
CA ARG A 129 -14.61 -30.38 5.07
C ARG A 129 -13.25 -31.04 5.22
N HIS A 130 -13.13 -32.12 6.00
CA HIS A 130 -11.90 -32.89 6.11
C HIS A 130 -11.43 -33.41 4.75
N VAL A 131 -12.34 -34.01 3.97
CA VAL A 131 -12.02 -34.47 2.62
C VAL A 131 -11.62 -33.32 1.70
N LEU A 132 -12.29 -32.17 1.78
CA LEU A 132 -11.92 -31.00 0.99
C LEU A 132 -10.49 -30.53 1.31
N LYS A 133 -10.10 -30.53 2.60
CA LYS A 133 -8.74 -30.19 3.04
C LYS A 133 -7.71 -31.17 2.47
N LEU A 134 -8.03 -32.46 2.45
CA LEU A 134 -7.18 -33.50 1.82
C LEU A 134 -7.04 -33.29 0.31
N LEU A 135 -8.15 -33.05 -0.41
CA LEU A 135 -8.15 -32.84 -1.86
C LEU A 135 -7.42 -31.56 -2.28
N ALA A 136 -7.48 -30.52 -1.45
CA ALA A 136 -6.75 -29.27 -1.69
C ALA A 136 -5.22 -29.45 -1.59
N GLY A 137 -4.76 -30.42 -0.78
CA GLY A 137 -3.35 -30.76 -0.60
C GLY A 137 -2.50 -29.54 -0.24
N VAL A 138 -1.45 -29.28 -1.03
CA VAL A 138 -0.50 -28.16 -0.82
C VAL A 138 -1.16 -26.77 -0.85
N ARG A 139 -2.36 -26.66 -1.44
CA ARG A 139 -3.09 -25.39 -1.55
C ARG A 139 -3.79 -24.98 -0.25
N TYR A 140 -3.99 -25.92 0.66
CA TYR A 140 -4.60 -25.67 1.97
C TYR A 140 -3.55 -25.25 2.99
N ASN A 141 -3.86 -24.22 3.77
CA ASN A 141 -3.05 -23.75 4.88
C ASN A 141 -3.74 -24.10 6.21
N SER A 142 -3.12 -25.00 6.98
CA SER A 142 -3.63 -25.47 8.27
C SER A 142 -3.56 -24.44 9.41
N GLU A 143 -2.74 -23.39 9.29
CA GLU A 143 -2.64 -22.32 10.30
C GLU A 143 -3.77 -21.31 10.16
N THR A 144 -4.17 -20.99 8.93
CA THR A 144 -5.19 -19.97 8.63
C THR A 144 -6.55 -20.54 8.22
N ASP A 145 -6.65 -21.86 8.08
CA ASP A 145 -7.78 -22.61 7.49
C ASP A 145 -8.15 -22.10 6.07
N GLU A 146 -7.18 -21.60 5.33
CA GLU A 146 -7.41 -20.96 4.03
C GLU A 146 -6.91 -21.84 2.88
N VAL A 147 -7.76 -22.02 1.87
CA VAL A 147 -7.34 -22.60 0.58
C VAL A 147 -7.04 -21.46 -0.39
N LYS A 148 -5.84 -21.49 -0.96
CA LYS A 148 -5.39 -20.52 -1.96
C LYS A 148 -5.06 -21.21 -3.27
N MET A 149 -5.77 -20.85 -4.34
CA MET A 149 -5.51 -21.37 -5.68
C MET A 149 -5.56 -20.27 -6.73
N SER A 150 -4.74 -20.38 -7.77
CA SER A 150 -4.67 -19.37 -8.83
C SER A 150 -4.72 -20.01 -10.21
N CYS A 151 -5.28 -19.29 -11.17
CA CYS A 151 -5.31 -19.69 -12.57
C CYS A 151 -4.71 -18.57 -13.44
N ASN A 152 -3.85 -18.95 -14.38
CA ASN A 152 -3.25 -18.08 -15.39
C ASN A 152 -3.14 -18.84 -16.73
N LYS A 153 -4.15 -19.68 -17.02
CA LYS A 153 -4.15 -20.54 -18.22
C LYS A 153 -4.69 -19.80 -19.44
N TYR A 154 -5.66 -18.92 -19.22
CA TYR A 154 -6.40 -18.24 -20.26
C TYR A 154 -5.95 -16.78 -20.41
N PRO A 155 -6.09 -16.19 -21.62
CA PRO A 155 -5.77 -14.79 -21.84
C PRO A 155 -6.75 -13.83 -21.16
N SER A 156 -8.00 -14.26 -20.90
CA SER A 156 -9.01 -13.44 -20.24
C SER A 156 -9.07 -13.71 -18.74
N SER A 157 -9.02 -12.65 -17.93
CA SER A 157 -9.20 -12.72 -16.46
C SER A 157 -10.57 -13.30 -16.09
N LEU A 158 -11.61 -12.96 -16.85
CA LEU A 158 -12.96 -13.51 -16.66
C LEU A 158 -12.97 -15.03 -16.82
N GLN A 159 -12.28 -15.54 -17.86
CA GLN A 159 -12.20 -16.99 -18.12
C GLN A 159 -11.41 -17.71 -17.02
N ASN A 160 -10.30 -17.12 -16.55
CA ASN A 160 -9.55 -17.65 -15.41
C ASN A 160 -10.39 -17.67 -14.12
N LYS A 161 -11.22 -16.64 -13.89
CA LYS A 161 -12.15 -16.59 -12.76
C LYS A 161 -13.23 -17.67 -12.85
N LEU A 162 -13.83 -17.86 -14.02
CA LEU A 162 -14.84 -18.89 -14.26
C LEU A 162 -14.26 -20.30 -14.02
N PHE A 163 -13.07 -20.57 -14.58
CA PHE A 163 -12.38 -21.84 -14.37
C PHE A 163 -12.12 -22.14 -12.88
N LEU A 164 -11.78 -21.12 -12.09
CA LEU A 164 -11.60 -21.28 -10.64
C LEU A 164 -12.92 -21.58 -9.92
N ALA A 165 -14.03 -20.99 -10.36
CA ALA A 165 -15.36 -21.26 -9.81
C ALA A 165 -15.81 -22.70 -10.12
N GLU A 166 -15.62 -23.16 -11.36
CA GLU A 166 -15.88 -24.55 -11.77
C GLU A 166 -15.02 -25.53 -10.99
N SER A 167 -13.72 -25.25 -10.86
CA SER A 167 -12.80 -26.08 -10.08
C SER A 167 -13.22 -26.20 -8.61
N LEU A 168 -13.70 -25.10 -8.02
CA LEU A 168 -14.24 -25.10 -6.65
C LEU A 168 -15.52 -25.94 -6.55
N ASN A 169 -16.43 -25.82 -7.52
CA ASN A 169 -17.65 -26.62 -7.56
C ASN A 169 -17.32 -28.12 -7.66
N SER A 170 -16.36 -28.50 -8.52
CA SER A 170 -15.86 -29.87 -8.63
C SER A 170 -15.24 -30.34 -7.31
N LEU A 171 -14.47 -29.49 -6.63
CA LEU A 171 -13.88 -29.83 -5.33
C LEU A 171 -14.96 -30.12 -4.28
N ILE A 172 -16.02 -29.31 -4.25
CA ILE A 172 -17.17 -29.50 -3.34
C ILE A 172 -17.96 -30.76 -3.69
N SER A 173 -18.17 -31.06 -4.98
CA SER A 173 -18.88 -32.28 -5.39
C SER A 173 -18.09 -33.53 -5.02
N GLU A 174 -16.77 -33.50 -5.21
CA GLU A 174 -15.88 -34.62 -4.88
C GLU A 174 -15.77 -34.83 -3.36
N SER A 175 -15.71 -33.76 -2.57
CA SER A 175 -15.67 -33.88 -1.11
C SER A 175 -16.93 -34.52 -0.54
N LYS A 176 -18.10 -34.23 -1.14
CA LYS A 176 -19.38 -34.88 -0.77
C LYS A 176 -19.40 -36.35 -1.17
N ARG A 177 -18.87 -36.69 -2.34
CA ARG A 177 -18.81 -38.07 -2.87
C ARG A 177 -17.89 -38.97 -2.07
N LEU A 178 -16.74 -38.46 -1.63
CA LEU A 178 -15.65 -39.27 -1.06
C LEU A 178 -15.61 -39.24 0.48
N LYS A 179 -16.65 -38.71 1.13
CA LYS A 179 -16.71 -38.50 2.60
C LYS A 179 -16.39 -39.73 3.46
N VAL A 180 -16.75 -40.92 3.00
CA VAL A 180 -16.52 -42.19 3.74
C VAL A 180 -15.12 -42.77 3.45
N LYS A 181 -14.64 -42.63 2.22
CA LYS A 181 -13.39 -43.28 1.76
C LYS A 181 -12.13 -42.68 2.39
N PHE A 182 -12.18 -41.41 2.76
CA PHE A 182 -11.03 -40.66 3.27
C PHE A 182 -11.14 -40.33 4.76
N ALA A 183 -12.03 -41.00 5.50
CA ALA A 183 -12.18 -40.81 6.93
C ALA A 183 -10.89 -41.19 7.70
N ASP A 184 -10.18 -42.22 7.23
CA ASP A 184 -9.01 -42.77 7.90
C ASP A 184 -7.70 -42.04 7.58
N ILE A 185 -7.71 -41.11 6.60
CA ILE A 185 -6.49 -40.42 6.15
C ILE A 185 -6.26 -39.16 6.99
N PRO A 186 -5.10 -39.04 7.67
CA PRO A 186 -4.76 -37.83 8.39
C PRO A 186 -4.40 -36.68 7.44
N LEU A 187 -4.63 -35.45 7.89
CA LEU A 187 -4.27 -34.25 7.13
C LEU A 187 -2.74 -34.09 7.03
N ASP A 188 -2.23 -34.04 5.80
CA ASP A 188 -0.81 -33.76 5.55
C ASP A 188 -0.53 -32.24 5.67
N THR A 189 0.47 -31.90 6.48
CA THR A 189 0.92 -30.52 6.74
C THR A 189 2.40 -30.31 6.39
N ARG A 190 3.05 -31.28 5.75
CA ARG A 190 4.50 -31.26 5.47
C ARG A 190 4.93 -30.14 4.53
N HIS A 191 4.05 -29.65 3.66
CA HIS A 191 4.34 -28.52 2.76
C HIS A 191 4.45 -27.18 3.49
N MET A 192 3.95 -27.10 4.72
CA MET A 192 3.95 -25.88 5.50
C MET A 192 5.22 -25.76 6.33
N LYS A 193 5.95 -24.66 6.13
CA LYS A 193 7.03 -24.27 7.03
C LYS A 193 6.42 -23.61 8.25
N LYS A 194 6.34 -24.35 9.36
CA LYS A 194 5.92 -23.81 10.66
C LYS A 194 6.79 -22.59 10.99
N LYS A 195 6.17 -21.43 11.13
CA LYS A 195 6.89 -20.26 11.65
C LYS A 195 7.25 -20.57 13.11
N ARG A 196 8.51 -20.37 13.49
CA ARG A 196 8.90 -20.44 14.92
C ARG A 196 8.05 -19.41 15.65
N GLN A 197 7.16 -19.87 16.52
CA GLN A 197 6.22 -18.99 17.19
C GLN A 197 6.96 -18.03 18.11
N ASP A 198 6.59 -16.76 17.92
CA ASP A 198 6.44 -15.71 18.92
C ASP A 198 7.46 -15.70 20.08
N LEU A 199 8.62 -15.11 19.79
CA LEU A 199 9.43 -14.43 20.80
C LEU A 199 8.67 -13.20 21.31
N ARG A 200 7.58 -13.42 22.05
CA ARG A 200 6.88 -12.35 22.74
C ARG A 200 7.68 -11.91 23.94
N PHE A 201 7.60 -10.62 24.22
CA PHE A 201 8.18 -10.06 25.43
C PHE A 201 7.59 -10.78 26.66
N PRO A 202 8.43 -11.32 27.57
CA PRO A 202 7.96 -11.97 28.78
C PRO A 202 7.11 -11.02 29.63
N LYS A 203 5.91 -11.46 30.00
CA LYS A 203 5.00 -10.64 30.84
C LYS A 203 5.60 -10.26 32.19
N ALA A 204 6.42 -11.16 32.76
CA ALA A 204 7.12 -10.91 34.02
C ALA A 204 8.00 -9.64 33.99
N TRP A 205 8.56 -9.29 32.82
CA TRP A 205 9.39 -8.09 32.67
C TRP A 205 8.54 -6.80 32.54
N LEU A 206 7.28 -6.91 32.09
CA LEU A 206 6.33 -5.79 32.09
C LEU A 206 5.86 -5.45 33.51
N GLU A 207 5.73 -6.45 34.37
CA GLU A 207 5.35 -6.24 35.77
C GLU A 207 6.46 -5.51 36.55
N GLN A 208 7.72 -5.81 36.25
CA GLN A 208 8.88 -5.11 36.84
C GLN A 208 8.92 -3.62 36.48
N SER A 209 8.55 -3.24 35.25
CA SER A 209 8.54 -1.83 34.84
C SER A 209 7.39 -1.04 35.48
N GLN A 210 6.26 -1.68 35.80
CA GLN A 210 5.12 -1.05 36.49
C GLN A 210 5.37 -0.81 37.98
N GLN A 211 6.26 -1.59 38.61
CA GLN A 211 6.63 -1.43 40.02
C GLN A 211 7.62 -0.28 40.25
N MET A 212 8.25 0.25 39.20
CA MET A 212 9.13 1.41 39.29
C MET A 212 8.29 2.68 39.55
N PRO A 213 8.52 3.42 40.65
CA PRO A 213 7.78 4.64 40.91
C PRO A 213 8.05 5.67 39.80
N PHE A 214 6.99 6.27 39.26
CA PHE A 214 7.10 7.43 38.37
C PHE A 214 7.62 8.61 39.19
N GLU A 215 8.91 8.88 39.15
CA GLU A 215 9.45 10.17 39.59
C GLU A 215 8.82 11.25 38.71
N LYS A 216 7.90 12.03 39.30
CA LYS A 216 7.36 13.23 38.67
C LYS A 216 8.33 14.36 38.98
N GLU A 217 8.98 14.87 37.93
CA GLU A 217 9.65 16.17 37.94
C GLU A 217 8.69 17.31 38.29
#